data_AF-A0AAU0M5F2-F1
#
_entry.id   AF-A0AAU0M5F2-F1
#
_cell.length_a   1.000
_cell.length_b   1.000
_cell.length_c   1.000
_cell.angle_alpha   90.00
_cell.angle_beta   90.00
_cell.angle_gamma   90.00
#
_symmetry.space_group_name_H-M   'P 1'
#
loop_
_entity.id
_entity.type
_entity.pdbx_description
1 polymer ?
#
loop_
_entity_poly.entity_id
_entity_poly.type
_entity_poly.pdbx_seq_one_letter_code
_entity_poly.pdbx_strand_id
1 'polypeptide(L)'
;MTNSLTIRPAVRTERRTGRRGAREVPIAHYVALLVDGVPLDVAVTHGTGLVTPLQGWWLLRTSPVLDELAGRTEQLRLPSGFAPIRYLSPGRVPLLVCPYDDDIACGWLTTRVRVDERSVTWTDFRWENGGSGRAEPVRGLPGRLVFDRADYLATLARAGELVAGLPEVDPDGSWRDDEPVPGVPAGLERAWGVWARWRHRGVEG
;
A
#
# COMPACT_ATOMS: atom_id res chain seq x y z
N MET A 1 4.28 14.79 22.14
CA MET A 1 4.44 15.44 20.82
C MET A 1 3.58 14.69 19.84
N THR A 2 2.82 15.40 19.01
CA THR A 2 1.98 14.80 17.97
C THR A 2 2.71 14.97 16.64
N ASN A 3 2.87 13.86 15.91
CA ASN A 3 3.40 13.79 14.56
C ASN A 3 2.31 14.16 13.55
N SER A 4 2.72 14.63 12.39
CA SER A 4 1.86 14.88 11.24
C SER A 4 1.98 13.77 10.21
N LEU A 5 0.84 13.29 9.68
CA LEU A 5 0.80 12.42 8.52
C LEU A 5 0.33 13.25 7.33
N THR A 6 1.10 13.24 6.25
CA THR A 6 0.72 13.86 4.98
C THR A 6 0.96 12.89 3.84
N ILE A 7 0.43 13.20 2.66
CA ILE A 7 0.46 12.32 1.49
C ILE A 7 0.80 13.10 0.24
N ARG A 8 1.42 12.41 -0.73
CA ARG A 8 1.62 12.95 -2.09
C ARG A 8 1.66 11.82 -3.13
N PRO A 9 1.26 12.09 -4.38
CA PRO A 9 1.56 11.21 -5.49
C PRO A 9 3.07 11.00 -5.65
N ALA A 10 3.47 9.77 -5.96
CA ALA A 10 4.84 9.37 -6.20
C ALA A 10 4.92 8.32 -7.30
N VAL A 11 6.10 8.20 -7.91
CA VAL A 11 6.38 7.24 -8.98
C VAL A 11 7.68 6.53 -8.66
N ARG A 12 7.64 5.19 -8.66
CA ARG A 12 8.83 4.36 -8.63
C ARG A 12 9.22 4.03 -10.06
N THR A 13 10.50 4.22 -10.37
CA THR A 13 11.08 3.87 -11.67
C THR A 13 12.14 2.80 -11.53
N GLU A 14 12.37 2.08 -12.61
CA GLU A 14 13.44 1.11 -12.75
C GLU A 14 14.19 1.35 -14.07
N ARG A 15 15.52 1.22 -14.01
CA ARG A 15 16.36 1.26 -15.20
C ARG A 15 16.29 -0.06 -15.96
N ARG A 16 15.68 -0.06 -17.14
CA ARG A 16 15.62 -1.23 -18.03
C ARG A 16 16.53 -1.07 -19.24
N THR A 17 17.34 -2.09 -19.50
CA THR A 17 18.22 -2.16 -20.67
C THR A 17 17.48 -2.81 -21.83
N GLY A 18 17.39 -2.12 -22.98
CA GLY A 18 16.80 -2.65 -24.20
C GLY A 18 17.68 -2.43 -25.43
N ARG A 19 17.17 -2.83 -26.61
CA ARG A 19 17.89 -2.69 -27.90
C ARG A 19 18.33 -1.26 -28.23
N ARG A 20 17.68 -0.25 -27.65
CA ARG A 20 17.98 1.19 -27.85
C ARG A 20 18.75 1.82 -26.68
N GLY A 21 19.33 1.01 -25.80
CA GLY A 21 20.01 1.47 -24.59
C GLY A 21 19.14 1.37 -23.33
N ALA A 22 19.66 1.87 -22.22
CA ALA A 22 18.98 1.86 -20.93
C ALA A 22 18.04 3.06 -20.80
N ARG A 23 16.83 2.82 -20.28
CA ARG A 23 15.83 3.85 -19.98
C ARG A 23 15.23 3.62 -18.61
N GLU A 24 14.87 4.70 -17.92
CA GLU A 24 14.01 4.62 -16.74
C GLU A 24 12.57 4.37 -17.18
N VAL A 25 11.92 3.36 -16.60
CA VAL A 25 10.50 3.08 -16.81
C VAL A 25 9.77 3.19 -15.47
N PRO A 26 8.58 3.79 -15.43
CA PRO A 26 7.71 3.66 -14.26
C PRO A 26 7.41 2.18 -14.03
N ILE A 27 7.48 1.75 -12.77
CA ILE A 27 7.05 0.42 -12.32
C ILE A 27 5.88 0.53 -11.31
N ALA A 28 5.71 1.66 -10.64
CA ALA A 28 4.55 1.89 -9.78
C ALA A 28 4.20 3.38 -9.69
N HIS A 29 2.91 3.71 -9.75
CA HIS A 29 2.37 4.99 -9.30
C HIS A 29 1.64 4.77 -7.99
N TYR A 30 1.99 5.53 -6.96
CA TYR A 30 1.48 5.31 -5.60
C TYR A 30 1.29 6.61 -4.82
N VAL A 31 0.59 6.54 -3.69
CA VAL A 31 0.44 7.64 -2.75
C VAL A 31 1.43 7.44 -1.60
N ALA A 32 2.55 8.16 -1.64
CA ALA A 32 3.54 8.11 -0.58
C ALA A 32 2.97 8.65 0.75
N LEU A 33 3.26 7.96 1.85
CA LEU A 33 3.00 8.40 3.21
C LEU A 33 4.22 9.16 3.74
N LEU A 34 4.00 10.35 4.30
CA LEU A 34 5.03 11.22 4.84
C LEU A 34 4.75 11.48 6.32
N VAL A 35 5.73 11.20 7.18
CA VAL A 35 5.68 11.52 8.61
C VAL A 35 6.53 12.76 8.84
N ASP A 36 5.92 13.83 9.35
CA ASP A 36 6.59 15.12 9.58
C ASP A 36 7.31 15.64 8.33
N GLY A 37 6.67 15.46 7.17
CA GLY A 37 7.20 15.87 5.87
C GLY A 37 8.26 14.94 5.26
N VAL A 38 8.62 13.84 5.94
CA VAL A 38 9.62 12.89 5.45
C VAL A 38 8.93 11.63 4.89
N PRO A 39 9.14 11.28 3.61
CA PRO A 39 8.64 10.03 3.04
C PRO A 39 9.16 8.80 3.79
N LEU A 40 8.29 7.82 4.06
CA LEU A 40 8.65 6.63 4.82
C LEU A 40 9.80 5.82 4.17
N ASP A 41 9.82 5.72 2.83
CA ASP A 41 10.86 5.02 2.07
C ASP A 41 12.25 5.67 2.20
N VAL A 42 12.29 6.97 2.48
CA VAL A 42 13.51 7.73 2.76
C VAL A 42 13.89 7.63 4.25
N ALA A 43 12.90 7.56 5.14
CA ALA A 43 13.12 7.54 6.59
C ALA A 43 13.74 6.22 7.11
N VAL A 44 13.62 5.11 6.36
CA VAL A 44 14.04 3.77 6.83
C VAL A 44 15.21 3.21 6.03
N THR A 45 16.15 2.55 6.74
CA THR A 45 17.38 2.00 6.12
C THR A 45 17.11 0.94 5.04
N HIS A 46 16.06 0.12 5.21
CA HIS A 46 15.70 -0.95 4.27
C HIS A 46 14.55 -0.58 3.33
N GLY A 47 14.08 0.68 3.35
CA GLY A 47 12.93 1.11 2.54
C GLY A 47 13.26 1.40 1.08
N THR A 48 14.56 1.41 0.72
CA THR A 48 14.98 1.79 -0.63
C THR A 48 14.40 0.82 -1.65
N GLY A 49 13.53 1.34 -2.53
CA GLY A 49 12.92 0.56 -3.60
C GLY A 49 11.52 0.04 -3.34
N LEU A 50 11.01 0.21 -2.11
CA LEU A 50 9.65 -0.13 -1.75
C LEU A 50 8.70 1.03 -2.01
N VAL A 51 7.41 0.71 -2.05
CA VAL A 51 6.32 1.67 -2.20
C VAL A 51 5.29 1.45 -1.12
N THR A 52 4.43 2.43 -0.88
CA THR A 52 3.26 2.19 -0.04
C THR A 52 2.29 1.25 -0.75
N PRO A 53 1.51 0.44 -0.03
CA PRO A 53 0.48 -0.42 -0.63
C PRO A 53 -0.69 0.37 -1.28
N LEU A 54 -0.70 1.71 -1.14
CA LEU A 54 -1.63 2.64 -1.79
C LEU A 54 -1.21 2.94 -3.24
N GLN A 55 -1.26 1.93 -4.11
CA GLN A 55 -0.85 2.06 -5.51
C GLN A 55 -1.99 1.90 -6.50
N GLY A 56 -1.89 2.59 -7.64
CA GLY A 56 -2.93 2.62 -8.67
C GLY A 56 -3.25 1.22 -9.23
N TRP A 57 -2.21 0.40 -9.45
CA TRP A 57 -2.37 -0.98 -9.93
C TRP A 57 -3.13 -1.89 -8.95
N TRP A 58 -3.09 -1.57 -7.64
CA TRP A 58 -3.79 -2.32 -6.60
C TRP A 58 -4.99 -1.55 -6.03
N LEU A 59 -5.67 -0.74 -6.86
CA LEU A 59 -6.83 0.03 -6.43
C LEU A 59 -7.89 -0.84 -5.72
N LEU A 60 -8.11 -2.08 -6.19
CA LEU A 60 -9.02 -3.04 -5.54
C LEU A 60 -8.62 -3.42 -4.10
N ARG A 61 -7.33 -3.36 -3.76
CA ARG A 61 -6.80 -3.62 -2.41
C ARG A 61 -6.69 -2.35 -1.56
N THR A 62 -6.87 -1.18 -2.16
CA THR A 62 -6.70 0.12 -1.48
C THR A 62 -7.71 0.30 -0.36
N SER A 63 -8.99 -0.06 -0.55
CA SER A 63 -9.98 0.05 0.52
C SER A 63 -9.63 -0.82 1.73
N PRO A 64 -9.31 -2.12 1.59
CA PRO A 64 -8.81 -2.92 2.69
C PRO A 64 -7.63 -2.30 3.44
N VAL A 65 -6.62 -1.80 2.73
CA VAL A 65 -5.43 -1.18 3.33
C VAL A 65 -5.77 0.11 4.10
N LEU A 66 -6.64 0.95 3.54
CA LEU A 66 -7.10 2.18 4.21
C LEU A 66 -7.94 1.86 5.46
N ASP A 67 -8.76 0.81 5.41
CA ASP A 67 -9.53 0.33 6.55
C ASP A 67 -8.62 -0.23 7.64
N GLU A 68 -7.59 -1.00 7.28
CA GLU A 68 -6.55 -1.48 8.20
C GLU A 68 -5.81 -0.32 8.88
N LEU A 69 -5.32 0.65 8.09
CA LEU A 69 -4.64 1.84 8.60
C LEU A 69 -5.55 2.70 9.49
N ALA A 70 -6.87 2.64 9.28
CA ALA A 70 -7.86 3.32 10.10
C ALA A 70 -8.36 2.48 11.29
N GLY A 71 -7.79 1.30 11.53
CA GLY A 71 -8.16 0.40 12.63
C GLY A 71 -9.52 -0.28 12.46
N ARG A 72 -10.09 -0.29 11.24
CA ARG A 72 -11.39 -0.90 10.91
C ARG A 72 -11.26 -2.35 10.46
N THR A 73 -10.32 -3.10 11.04
CA THR A 73 -9.98 -4.47 10.60
C THR A 73 -11.14 -5.47 10.75
N GLU A 74 -12.04 -5.26 11.71
CA GLU A 74 -13.21 -6.12 11.92
C GLU A 74 -14.28 -5.99 10.81
N GLN A 75 -14.22 -4.91 10.02
CA GLN A 75 -15.16 -4.64 8.94
C GLN A 75 -14.70 -5.23 7.60
N LEU A 76 -13.47 -5.77 7.56
CA LEU A 76 -12.88 -6.39 6.37
C LEU A 76 -13.54 -7.75 6.09
N ARG A 77 -14.70 -7.73 5.43
CA ARG A 77 -15.24 -8.92 4.78
C ARG A 77 -14.59 -9.09 3.42
N LEU A 78 -13.46 -9.78 3.40
CA LEU A 78 -12.82 -10.14 2.14
C LEU A 78 -13.55 -11.34 1.50
N PRO A 79 -13.77 -11.34 0.18
CA PRO A 79 -14.32 -12.49 -0.53
C PRO A 79 -13.52 -13.76 -0.24
N SER A 80 -14.17 -14.92 -0.22
CA SER A 80 -13.48 -16.21 -0.13
C SER A 80 -12.44 -16.34 -1.25
N GLY A 81 -11.17 -16.52 -0.89
CA GLY A 81 -10.03 -16.57 -1.83
C GLY A 81 -9.21 -15.28 -1.88
N PHE A 82 -9.76 -14.15 -1.42
CA PHE A 82 -8.95 -13.02 -0.99
C PHE A 82 -8.48 -13.33 0.42
N ALA A 83 -7.18 -13.58 0.57
CA ALA A 83 -6.61 -13.52 1.88
C ALA A 83 -6.80 -12.05 2.36
N PRO A 84 -7.38 -11.80 3.56
CA PRO A 84 -6.80 -10.76 4.41
C PRO A 84 -5.31 -10.98 4.38
N ILE A 85 -4.50 -9.96 4.56
CA ILE A 85 -3.08 -10.17 4.77
C ILE A 85 -2.94 -11.02 6.07
N ARG A 86 -3.09 -12.35 5.95
CA ARG A 86 -3.29 -13.33 7.04
C ARG A 86 -1.96 -13.73 7.64
N TYR A 87 -0.86 -13.16 7.14
CA TYR A 87 0.48 -13.37 7.66
C TYR A 87 0.80 -12.43 8.83
N LEU A 88 0.04 -11.34 9.00
CA LEU A 88 0.30 -10.36 10.05
C LEU A 88 -0.64 -10.58 11.24
N SER A 89 -0.13 -10.34 12.45
CA SER A 89 -0.95 -10.34 13.66
C SER A 89 -2.03 -9.25 13.61
N PRO A 90 -3.18 -9.43 14.26
CA PRO A 90 -4.22 -8.40 14.30
C PRO A 90 -3.68 -7.02 14.70
N GLY A 91 -4.13 -5.97 13.99
CA GLY A 91 -3.69 -4.59 14.17
C GLY A 91 -2.29 -4.28 13.64
N ARG A 92 -1.60 -5.24 13.00
CA ARG A 92 -0.36 -5.00 12.26
C ARG A 92 -0.69 -4.82 10.78
N VAL A 93 -0.14 -3.76 10.19
CA VAL A 93 -0.46 -3.31 8.82
C VAL A 93 0.82 -3.04 8.04
N PRO A 94 0.83 -3.24 6.71
CA PRO A 94 1.94 -2.84 5.86
C PRO A 94 1.99 -1.31 5.67
N LEU A 95 3.20 -0.76 5.66
CA LEU A 95 3.50 0.64 5.37
C LEU A 95 4.31 0.80 4.08
N LEU A 96 5.25 -0.11 3.84
CA LEU A 96 6.01 -0.21 2.58
C LEU A 96 6.11 -1.68 2.17
N VAL A 97 5.97 -1.92 0.88
CA VAL A 97 5.91 -3.26 0.27
C VAL A 97 6.64 -3.26 -1.07
N CYS A 98 6.95 -4.46 -1.56
CA CYS A 98 7.55 -4.66 -2.87
C CYS A 98 6.62 -4.10 -3.97
N PRO A 99 7.10 -3.27 -4.91
CA PRO A 99 6.23 -2.68 -5.94
C PRO A 99 5.67 -3.69 -6.94
N TYR A 100 6.24 -4.89 -7.02
CA TYR A 100 5.92 -5.91 -8.03
C TYR A 100 4.69 -6.73 -7.67
N ASP A 101 4.66 -7.31 -6.48
CA ASP A 101 3.77 -8.42 -6.13
C ASP A 101 3.06 -8.27 -4.78
N ASP A 102 3.44 -7.28 -3.96
CA ASP A 102 2.99 -7.19 -2.57
C ASP A 102 3.37 -8.47 -1.79
N ASP A 103 4.47 -9.15 -2.13
CA ASP A 103 4.85 -10.37 -1.41
C ASP A 103 5.68 -10.03 -0.17
N ILE A 104 5.27 -10.56 0.98
CA ILE A 104 5.98 -10.42 2.25
C ILE A 104 7.38 -11.05 2.20
N ALA A 105 7.61 -12.03 1.32
CA ALA A 105 8.93 -12.61 1.04
C ALA A 105 9.87 -11.61 0.36
N CYS A 106 9.35 -10.65 -0.40
CA CYS A 106 10.13 -9.56 -0.99
C CYS A 106 10.46 -8.44 0.00
N GLY A 107 9.94 -8.51 1.22
CA GLY A 107 10.27 -7.60 2.30
C GLY A 107 9.22 -6.52 2.51
N TRP A 108 8.66 -6.46 3.71
CA TRP A 108 7.67 -5.45 4.10
C TRP A 108 8.12 -4.64 5.30
N LEU A 109 7.89 -3.34 5.24
CA LEU A 109 7.82 -2.50 6.44
C LEU A 109 6.41 -2.60 7.00
N THR A 110 6.26 -3.08 8.24
CA THR A 110 4.95 -3.13 8.93
C THR A 110 4.99 -2.36 10.24
N THR A 111 3.82 -1.93 10.71
CA THR A 111 3.64 -1.32 12.03
C THR A 111 2.42 -1.90 12.72
N ARG A 112 2.41 -1.88 14.05
CA ARG A 112 1.16 -2.00 14.81
C ARG A 112 0.46 -0.64 14.82
N VAL A 113 -0.83 -0.64 14.51
CA VAL A 113 -1.70 0.54 14.58
C VAL A 113 -2.67 0.36 15.75
N ARG A 114 -2.74 1.38 16.61
CA ARG A 114 -3.80 1.51 17.61
C ARG A 114 -4.55 2.81 17.38
N VAL A 115 -5.86 2.72 17.24
CA VAL A 115 -6.75 3.87 17.10
C VAL A 115 -7.52 4.03 18.40
N ASP A 116 -7.22 5.09 19.14
CA ASP A 116 -7.93 5.48 20.36
C ASP A 116 -8.93 6.61 20.04
N GLU A 117 -9.66 7.12 21.04
CA GLU A 117 -10.68 8.16 20.83
C GLU A 117 -10.15 9.44 20.15
N ARG A 118 -8.93 9.85 20.51
CA ARG A 118 -8.32 11.13 20.08
C ARG A 118 -7.02 10.99 19.29
N SER A 119 -6.42 9.81 19.26
CA SER A 119 -5.11 9.63 18.64
C SER A 119 -4.99 8.31 17.89
N VAL A 120 -4.16 8.30 16.87
CA VAL A 120 -3.66 7.09 16.24
C VAL A 120 -2.21 6.91 16.62
N THR A 121 -1.83 5.72 17.08
CA THR A 121 -0.45 5.40 17.44
C THR A 121 0.10 4.32 16.52
N TRP A 122 1.26 4.57 15.93
CA TRP A 122 2.07 3.55 15.25
C TRP A 122 3.23 3.13 16.16
N THR A 123 3.39 1.83 16.38
CA THR A 123 4.44 1.24 17.20
C THR A 123 4.94 -0.08 16.62
N ASP A 124 6.06 -0.57 17.17
CA ASP A 124 6.57 -1.91 16.85
C ASP A 124 6.81 -2.07 15.34
N PHE A 125 7.57 -1.14 14.76
CA PHE A 125 7.95 -1.17 13.35
C PHE A 125 8.84 -2.39 13.07
N ARG A 126 8.43 -3.21 12.10
CA ARG A 126 9.12 -4.45 11.74
C ARG A 126 9.41 -4.50 10.25
N TRP A 127 10.55 -5.13 9.95
CA TRP A 127 10.90 -5.60 8.63
C TRP A 127 10.53 -7.08 8.56
N GLU A 128 9.45 -7.39 7.85
CA GLU A 128 8.99 -8.76 7.61
C GLU A 128 9.69 -9.31 6.36
N ASN A 129 10.15 -10.57 6.40
CA ASN A 129 10.90 -11.21 5.31
C ASN A 129 10.29 -12.56 4.88
N GLY A 130 8.96 -12.67 4.98
CA GLY A 130 8.18 -13.82 4.53
C GLY A 130 8.57 -15.16 5.15
N GLY A 131 9.06 -15.15 6.39
CA GLY A 131 9.43 -16.38 7.11
C GLY A 131 10.83 -16.91 6.79
N SER A 132 11.62 -16.21 5.99
CA SER A 132 13.06 -16.50 5.78
C SER A 132 13.91 -16.22 7.02
N GLY A 133 13.31 -15.66 8.09
CA GLY A 133 13.92 -15.42 9.38
C GLY A 133 12.93 -14.81 10.36
N ARG A 134 13.43 -14.28 11.49
CA ARG A 134 12.62 -13.46 12.40
C ARG A 134 12.48 -12.06 11.83
N ALA A 135 11.29 -11.47 11.99
CA ALA A 135 11.06 -10.08 11.65
C ALA A 135 12.03 -9.16 12.41
N GLU A 136 12.69 -8.27 11.70
CA GLU A 136 13.75 -7.42 12.26
C GLU A 136 13.19 -6.06 12.71
N PRO A 137 13.77 -5.44 13.75
CA PRO A 137 13.39 -4.08 14.11
C PRO A 137 13.83 -3.10 13.01
N VAL A 138 12.97 -2.14 12.70
CA VAL A 138 13.24 -1.11 11.69
C VAL A 138 14.14 -0.03 12.29
N ARG A 139 15.16 0.38 11.55
CA ARG A 139 16.03 1.52 11.88
C ARG A 139 15.62 2.75 11.07
N GLY A 140 15.75 3.92 11.68
CA GLY A 140 15.46 5.22 11.06
C GLY A 140 14.10 5.84 11.43
N LEU A 141 13.21 5.07 12.03
CA LEU A 141 11.96 5.57 12.64
C LEU A 141 12.06 5.60 14.17
N PRO A 142 11.37 6.55 14.84
CA PRO A 142 11.21 6.47 16.29
C PRO A 142 10.38 5.23 16.64
N GLY A 143 10.61 4.65 17.83
CA GLY A 143 9.88 3.45 18.28
C GLY A 143 8.36 3.64 18.44
N ARG A 144 7.90 4.89 18.41
CA ARG A 144 6.50 5.28 18.50
C ARG A 144 6.26 6.58 17.72
N LEU A 145 5.21 6.59 16.90
CA LEU A 145 4.63 7.79 16.30
C LEU A 145 3.19 7.96 16.80
N VAL A 146 2.77 9.19 17.05
CA VAL A 146 1.42 9.51 17.56
C VAL A 146 0.83 10.61 16.71
N PHE A 147 -0.34 10.39 16.13
CA PHE A 147 -1.04 11.34 15.28
C PHE A 147 -2.34 11.78 15.95
N ASP A 148 -2.79 12.99 15.65
CA ASP A 148 -4.18 13.38 15.91
C ASP A 148 -5.11 12.49 15.07
N ARG A 149 -6.16 11.96 15.69
CA ARG A 149 -7.05 11.00 15.00
C ARG A 149 -7.83 11.63 13.87
N ALA A 150 -8.33 12.86 14.03
CA ALA A 150 -9.15 13.50 13.02
C ALA A 150 -8.31 13.80 11.77
N ASP A 151 -7.14 14.40 11.96
CA ASP A 151 -6.22 14.74 10.87
C ASP A 151 -5.71 13.49 10.14
N TYR A 152 -5.38 12.43 10.90
CA TYR A 152 -4.95 11.15 10.35
C TYR A 152 -6.02 10.51 9.46
N LEU A 153 -7.26 10.42 9.94
CA LEU A 153 -8.35 9.80 9.20
C LEU A 153 -8.76 10.63 7.96
N ALA A 154 -8.74 11.96 8.06
CA ALA A 154 -8.96 12.84 6.92
C ALA A 154 -7.88 12.64 5.84
N THR A 155 -6.62 12.46 6.27
CA THR A 155 -5.50 12.16 5.36
C THR A 155 -5.71 10.83 4.65
N LEU A 156 -6.12 9.77 5.35
CA LEU A 156 -6.40 8.47 4.73
C LEU A 156 -7.57 8.53 3.74
N ALA A 157 -8.64 9.28 4.05
CA ALA A 157 -9.76 9.46 3.12
C ALA A 157 -9.29 10.10 1.80
N ARG A 158 -8.50 11.17 1.89
CA ARG A 158 -7.90 11.82 0.70
C ARG A 158 -6.95 10.90 -0.06
N ALA A 159 -6.25 9.99 0.63
CA ALA A 159 -5.38 9.02 -0.04
C ALA A 159 -6.17 8.11 -0.98
N GLY A 160 -7.35 7.62 -0.58
CA GLY A 160 -8.22 6.82 -1.44
C GLY A 160 -8.63 7.55 -2.72
N GLU A 161 -8.98 8.84 -2.62
CA GLU A 161 -9.30 9.69 -3.77
C GLU A 161 -8.10 9.86 -4.71
N LEU A 162 -6.90 10.08 -4.16
CA LEU A 162 -5.68 10.22 -4.96
C LEU A 162 -5.35 8.93 -5.70
N VAL A 163 -5.43 7.76 -5.05
CA VAL A 163 -5.13 6.47 -5.70
C VAL A 163 -6.03 6.23 -6.90
N ALA A 164 -7.33 6.56 -6.81
CA ALA A 164 -8.28 6.43 -7.92
C ALA A 164 -7.97 7.32 -9.15
N GLY A 165 -7.10 8.31 -8.98
CA GLY A 165 -6.61 9.20 -10.02
C GLY A 165 -5.22 8.83 -10.58
N LEU A 166 -4.51 7.86 -10.00
CA LEU A 166 -3.16 7.50 -10.43
C LEU A 166 -3.16 6.66 -11.73
N PRO A 167 -2.12 6.80 -12.58
CA PRO A 167 -1.92 5.88 -13.70
C PRO A 167 -1.64 4.45 -13.21
N GLU A 168 -2.24 3.47 -13.88
CA GLU A 168 -1.93 2.06 -13.68
C GLU A 168 -0.65 1.69 -14.44
N VAL A 169 0.23 0.94 -13.78
CA VAL A 169 1.43 0.36 -14.38
C VAL A 169 1.52 -1.07 -13.89
N ASP A 170 1.58 -2.01 -14.84
CA ASP A 170 2.01 -3.38 -14.55
C ASP A 170 3.56 -3.37 -14.52
N PRO A 171 4.18 -3.53 -13.33
CA PRO A 171 5.62 -3.45 -13.19
C PRO A 171 6.34 -4.52 -14.01
N ASP A 172 5.80 -5.73 -14.15
CA ASP A 172 6.49 -6.84 -14.83
C ASP A 172 5.94 -7.15 -16.22
N GLY A 173 4.76 -6.62 -16.55
CA GLY A 173 4.01 -7.10 -17.71
C GLY A 173 3.63 -8.57 -17.56
N SER A 174 3.77 -9.13 -16.35
CA SER A 174 3.61 -10.55 -16.04
C SER A 174 2.20 -10.89 -15.64
N TRP A 175 1.37 -9.87 -15.33
CA TRP A 175 -0.05 -10.09 -15.20
C TRP A 175 -0.66 -10.27 -16.59
N ARG A 176 -0.69 -11.54 -16.96
CA ARG A 176 -1.43 -12.08 -18.06
C ARG A 176 -2.90 -11.68 -17.89
N ASP A 177 -3.48 -11.00 -18.89
CA ASP A 177 -4.94 -10.75 -18.94
C ASP A 177 -5.77 -12.04 -18.82
N ASP A 178 -5.13 -13.19 -18.99
CA ASP A 178 -5.66 -14.54 -18.82
C ASP A 178 -5.50 -15.14 -17.41
N GLU A 179 -4.87 -14.46 -16.45
CA GLU A 179 -4.87 -14.90 -15.06
C GLU A 179 -6.23 -14.58 -14.40
N PRO A 180 -6.98 -15.58 -13.93
CA PRO A 180 -8.31 -15.35 -13.40
C PRO A 180 -8.23 -14.52 -12.11
N VAL A 181 -8.81 -13.32 -12.10
CA VAL A 181 -9.08 -12.61 -10.84
C VAL A 181 -10.17 -13.41 -10.10
N PRO A 182 -9.92 -13.93 -8.89
CA PRO A 182 -10.91 -14.72 -8.18
C PRO A 182 -12.22 -13.95 -7.96
N GLY A 183 -13.33 -14.48 -8.48
CA GLY A 183 -14.65 -13.83 -8.44
C GLY A 183 -14.97 -12.92 -9.64
N VAL A 184 -14.03 -12.74 -10.57
CA VAL A 184 -14.25 -12.09 -11.87
C VAL A 184 -14.26 -13.19 -12.94
N PRO A 185 -15.27 -13.25 -13.81
CA PRO A 185 -15.26 -14.20 -14.92
C PRO A 185 -14.07 -13.96 -15.84
N ALA A 186 -13.43 -15.05 -16.28
CA ALA A 186 -12.31 -15.01 -17.21
C ALA A 186 -12.65 -14.15 -18.46
N GLY A 187 -11.79 -13.19 -18.78
CA GLY A 187 -11.95 -12.26 -19.91
C GLY A 187 -12.66 -10.94 -19.58
N LEU A 188 -13.02 -10.69 -18.32
CA LEU A 188 -13.61 -9.43 -17.84
C LEU A 188 -12.67 -8.61 -16.95
N GLU A 189 -11.40 -8.96 -16.82
CA GLU A 189 -10.47 -8.37 -15.84
C GLU A 189 -10.14 -6.92 -16.18
N ARG A 190 -9.98 -6.58 -17.47
CA ARG A 190 -9.90 -5.18 -17.92
C ARG A 190 -11.21 -4.42 -17.71
N ALA A 191 -12.35 -5.06 -17.96
CA ALA A 191 -13.67 -4.47 -17.72
C ALA A 191 -13.94 -4.27 -16.22
N TRP A 192 -13.34 -5.10 -15.37
CA TRP A 192 -13.41 -5.02 -13.91
C TRP A 192 -12.52 -3.90 -13.37
N GLY A 193 -11.31 -3.72 -13.92
CA GLY A 193 -10.50 -2.54 -13.66
C GLY A 193 -11.22 -1.24 -14.06
N VAL A 194 -11.91 -1.24 -15.21
CA VAL A 194 -12.79 -0.12 -15.63
C VAL A 194 -13.97 0.06 -14.65
N TRP A 195 -14.64 -1.02 -14.25
CA TRP A 195 -15.77 -0.97 -13.32
C TRP A 195 -15.36 -0.48 -11.92
N ALA A 196 -14.22 -0.94 -11.41
CA ALA A 196 -13.66 -0.48 -10.13
C ALA A 196 -13.34 1.01 -10.17
N ARG A 197 -12.80 1.51 -11.30
CA ARG A 197 -12.62 2.96 -11.54
C ARG A 197 -13.95 3.72 -11.49
N TRP A 198 -15.00 3.19 -12.11
CA TRP A 198 -16.31 3.86 -12.15
C TRP A 198 -16.97 3.89 -10.76
N ARG A 199 -16.91 2.77 -10.04
CA ARG A 199 -17.39 2.66 -8.65
C ARG A 199 -16.68 3.62 -7.72
N HIS A 200 -15.35 3.72 -7.77
CA HIS A 200 -14.60 4.62 -6.89
C HIS A 200 -14.75 6.11 -7.25
N ARG A 201 -15.09 6.43 -8.51
CA ARG A 201 -15.35 7.81 -8.94
C ARG A 201 -16.79 8.26 -8.71
N GLY A 202 -17.63 7.42 -8.11
CA GLY A 202 -19.06 7.72 -7.89
C GLY A 202 -19.84 7.88 -9.20
N VAL A 203 -19.36 7.30 -10.30
CA VAL A 203 -20.05 7.29 -11.59
C VAL A 203 -20.85 5.99 -11.63
N GLU A 204 -21.97 5.97 -10.91
CA GLU A 204 -23.01 4.97 -11.14
C GLU A 204 -23.88 5.48 -12.30
N GLY A 205 -23.96 4.69 -13.37
CA GLY A 205 -24.92 4.82 -14.46
C GLY A 205 -25.89 3.65 -14.42
#